data_AF-A0A8J5SEC3-F1
#
_entry.id   AF-A0A8J5SEC3-F1
#
_cell.length_a   1.000
_cell.length_b   1.000
_cell.length_c   1.000
_cell.angle_alpha   90.00
_cell.angle_beta   90.00
_cell.angle_gamma   90.00
#
_symmetry.space_group_name_H-M   'P 1'
#
loop_
_entity.id
_entity.type
_entity.pdbx_description
1 polymer ?
#
loop_
_entity_poly.entity_id
_entity_poly.type
_entity_poly.pdbx_seq_one_letter_code
_entity_poly.pdbx_strand_id
1 'polypeptide(L)'
;MALQWMILACVVAAEAAVAALLTLPAPRAVRKQIVGFTSMLLQPFAGILPFAAFQLLDIYWKNEHRLMCTSEICTADERIRFEKSMFKAQRNVILCVSACLLYWCIYRICKYNKDIKALEEIEKHLKEE
;
A
#
# COMPACT_ATOMS: atom_id res chain seq x y z
N MET A 1 -0.95 -14.23 13.47
CA MET A 1 -0.39 -14.18 12.09
C MET A 1 -1.46 -14.08 11.01
N ALA A 2 -2.38 -15.04 10.80
CA ALA A 2 -3.31 -15.00 9.65
C ALA A 2 -4.23 -13.75 9.61
N LEU A 3 -4.79 -13.34 10.75
CA LEU A 3 -5.68 -12.17 10.84
C LEU A 3 -4.99 -10.86 10.40
N GLN A 4 -3.72 -10.67 10.77
CA GLN A 4 -2.96 -9.47 10.41
C GLN A 4 -2.76 -9.38 8.89
N TRP A 5 -2.50 -10.50 8.21
CA TRP A 5 -2.37 -10.55 6.75
C TRP A 5 -3.71 -10.35 6.03
N MET A 6 -4.81 -10.82 6.62
CA MET A 6 -6.16 -10.57 6.10
C MET A 6 -6.51 -9.07 6.16
N ILE A 7 -6.26 -8.42 7.30
CA ILE A 7 -6.50 -6.98 7.45
C ILE A 7 -5.66 -6.20 6.44
N LEU A 8 -4.37 -6.53 6.29
CA LEU A 8 -3.49 -5.87 5.32
C LEU A 8 -3.99 -6.06 3.88
N ALA A 9 -4.47 -7.25 3.52
CA ALA A 9 -5.04 -7.50 2.19
C ALA A 9 -6.33 -6.71 1.94
N CYS A 10 -7.22 -6.60 2.93
CA CYS A 10 -8.42 -5.77 2.83
C CYS A 10 -8.08 -4.29 2.64
N VAL A 11 -7.07 -3.81 3.37
CA VAL A 11 -6.56 -2.46 3.24
C VAL A 11 -6.00 -2.21 1.83
N VAL A 12 -5.14 -3.10 1.33
CA VAL A 12 -4.57 -3.00 -0.02
C VAL A 12 -5.68 -3.03 -1.08
N ALA A 13 -6.71 -3.86 -0.91
CA ALA A 13 -7.85 -3.90 -1.82
C ALA A 13 -8.66 -2.59 -1.79
N ALA A 14 -8.86 -2.00 -0.61
CA ALA A 14 -9.51 -0.70 -0.48
C ALA A 14 -8.68 0.42 -1.13
N GLU A 15 -7.37 0.45 -0.92
CA GLU A 15 -6.45 1.39 -1.56
C GLU A 15 -6.46 1.22 -3.09
N ALA A 16 -6.43 -0.01 -3.59
CA ALA A 16 -6.50 -0.29 -5.02
C ALA A 16 -7.84 0.18 -5.62
N ALA A 17 -8.96 -0.01 -4.91
CA ALA A 17 -10.26 0.50 -5.34
C ALA A 17 -10.30 2.03 -5.39
N VAL A 18 -9.69 2.70 -4.39
CA VAL A 18 -9.56 4.17 -4.38
C VAL A 18 -8.66 4.65 -5.51
N ALA A 19 -7.54 3.99 -5.75
CA ALA A 19 -6.64 4.29 -6.86
C ALA A 19 -7.35 4.12 -8.22
N ALA A 20 -8.11 3.03 -8.40
CA ALA A 20 -8.91 2.79 -9.59
C ALA A 20 -9.96 3.89 -9.79
N LEU A 21 -10.68 4.27 -8.73
CA LEU A 21 -11.68 5.34 -8.76
C LEU A 21 -11.04 6.69 -9.12
N LEU A 22 -9.82 6.97 -8.66
CA LEU A 22 -9.06 8.17 -9.00
C LEU A 22 -8.53 8.18 -10.44
N THR A 23 -8.17 7.01 -10.99
CA THR A 23 -7.69 6.88 -12.37
C THR A 23 -8.81 6.98 -13.41
N LEU A 24 -10.06 6.68 -13.05
CA LEU A 24 -11.18 6.83 -13.97
C LEU A 24 -11.41 8.32 -14.30
N PRO A 25 -11.68 8.68 -15.57
CA PRO A 25 -11.95 10.05 -15.99
C PRO A 25 -13.33 10.50 -15.48
N ALA A 26 -13.43 10.83 -14.20
CA ALA A 26 -14.66 11.30 -13.56
C ALA A 26 -14.85 12.83 -13.74
N PRO A 27 -16.12 13.30 -13.79
CA PRO A 27 -16.44 14.73 -13.93
C PRO A 27 -15.86 15.58 -12.78
N ARG A 28 -15.54 16.86 -13.08
CA ARG A 28 -14.81 17.78 -12.17
C ARG A 28 -15.43 17.94 -10.77
N ALA A 29 -16.76 17.90 -10.66
CA ALA A 29 -17.47 17.96 -9.38
C ALA A 29 -17.23 16.70 -8.52
N VAL A 30 -17.23 15.53 -9.15
CA VAL A 30 -17.01 14.24 -8.49
C VAL A 30 -15.55 14.13 -8.03
N ARG A 31 -14.60 14.61 -8.84
CA ARG A 31 -13.18 14.71 -8.42
C ARG A 31 -12.99 15.56 -7.16
N LYS A 32 -13.72 16.68 -7.02
CA LYS A 32 -13.63 17.54 -5.83
C LYS A 32 -14.04 16.79 -4.56
N GLN A 33 -15.16 16.06 -4.61
CA GLN A 33 -15.64 15.22 -3.49
C GLN A 33 -14.69 14.04 -3.23
N ILE A 34 -14.27 13.29 -4.26
CA ILE A 34 -13.36 12.16 -4.10
C ILE A 34 -12.07 12.61 -3.42
N VAL A 35 -11.45 13.72 -3.86
CA VAL A 35 -10.21 14.23 -3.24
C VAL A 35 -10.42 14.62 -1.77
N GLY A 36 -11.60 15.14 -1.41
CA GLY A 36 -11.96 15.40 -0.02
C GLY A 36 -12.03 14.11 0.81
N PHE A 37 -12.78 13.12 0.32
CA PHE A 37 -12.89 11.80 0.94
C PHE A 37 -11.54 11.10 1.05
N THR A 38 -10.74 11.10 -0.02
CA THR A 38 -9.42 10.48 -0.03
C THR A 38 -8.46 11.20 0.91
N SER A 39 -8.48 12.53 1.01
CA SER A 39 -7.61 13.25 1.97
C SER A 39 -7.96 12.91 3.42
N MET A 40 -9.23 12.66 3.72
CA MET A 40 -9.68 12.25 5.06
C MET A 40 -9.32 10.79 5.36
N LEU A 41 -9.31 9.91 4.36
CA LEU A 41 -8.88 8.52 4.46
C LEU A 41 -7.34 8.36 4.47
N LEU A 42 -6.60 9.29 3.87
CA LEU A 42 -5.14 9.24 3.81
C LEU A 42 -4.49 9.35 5.20
N GLN A 43 -5.13 10.10 6.10
CA GLN A 43 -4.67 10.32 7.47
C GLN A 43 -4.69 9.04 8.34
N PRO A 44 -5.79 8.24 8.39
CA PRO A 44 -5.77 6.94 9.04
C PRO A 44 -4.90 5.92 8.28
N PHE A 45 -4.76 6.04 6.97
CA PHE A 45 -3.90 5.14 6.18
C PHE A 45 -2.39 5.37 6.40
N ALA A 46 -1.97 6.52 6.91
CA ALA A 46 -0.58 6.73 7.33
C ALA A 46 -0.12 5.73 8.42
N GLY A 47 -1.05 5.18 9.21
CA GLY A 47 -0.76 4.13 10.21
C GLY A 47 -0.41 2.76 9.60
N ILE A 48 -0.71 2.53 8.31
CA ILE A 48 -0.37 1.30 7.61
C ILE A 48 1.13 1.24 7.31
N LEU A 49 1.77 2.38 7.04
CA LEU A 49 3.21 2.45 6.76
C LEU A 49 4.08 1.86 7.88
N PRO A 50 3.95 2.30 9.16
CA PRO A 50 4.73 1.72 10.24
C PRO A 50 4.34 0.26 10.50
N PHE A 51 3.08 -0.13 10.27
CA PHE A 51 2.62 -1.51 10.41
C PHE A 51 3.25 -2.44 9.35
N ALA A 52 3.30 -1.99 8.08
CA ALA A 52 3.97 -2.70 7.00
C ALA A 52 5.48 -2.81 7.22
N ALA A 53 6.11 -1.74 7.72
CA ALA A 53 7.53 -1.75 8.08
C ALA A 53 7.82 -2.77 9.20
N PHE A 54 6.98 -2.82 10.24
CA PHE A 54 7.09 -3.80 11.31
C PHE A 54 6.94 -5.24 10.81
N GLN A 55 6.01 -5.50 9.88
CA GLN A 55 5.83 -6.83 9.28
C GLN A 55 6.99 -7.24 8.36
N LEU A 56 7.58 -6.30 7.63
CA LEU A 56 8.81 -6.57 6.86
C LEU A 56 9.97 -6.92 7.79
N LEU A 57 10.12 -6.20 8.90
CA LEU A 57 11.14 -6.49 9.91
C LEU A 57 10.92 -7.87 10.56
N ASP A 58 9.68 -8.23 10.88
CA ASP A 58 9.33 -9.56 11.42
C ASP A 58 9.63 -10.68 10.40
N ILE A 59 9.39 -10.47 9.10
CA ILE A 59 9.77 -11.41 8.04
C ILE A 59 11.30 -11.52 7.93
N TYR A 60 12.00 -10.39 7.93
CA TYR A 60 13.46 -10.36 7.84
C TYR A 60 14.10 -11.10 9.02
N TRP A 61 13.65 -10.80 10.24
CA TRP A 61 14.11 -11.44 11.46
C TRP A 61 13.86 -12.96 11.44
N LYS A 62 12.67 -13.38 10.98
CA LYS A 62 12.34 -14.81 10.81
C LYS A 62 13.15 -15.51 9.72
N ASN A 63 13.65 -14.76 8.73
CA ASN A 63 14.52 -15.32 7.69
C ASN A 63 15.95 -15.50 8.23
N GLU A 64 16.46 -14.52 8.95
CA GLU A 64 17.82 -14.50 9.51
C GLU A 64 18.01 -15.57 10.59
N HIS A 65 17.03 -15.76 11.48
CA HIS A 65 17.09 -16.79 12.53
C HIS A 65 16.57 -18.16 12.10
N ARG A 66 16.31 -18.36 10.80
CA ARG A 66 15.93 -19.67 10.31
C ARG A 66 17.18 -20.50 10.06
N LEU A 67 17.21 -21.70 10.63
CA LEU A 67 18.19 -22.73 10.27
C LEU A 67 18.02 -23.03 8.77
N MET A 68 18.93 -22.48 7.96
CA MET A 68 19.07 -22.80 6.55
C MET A 68 19.63 -24.22 6.47
N CYS A 69 18.92 -25.12 5.79
CA CYS A 69 19.49 -26.42 5.44
C CYS A 69 20.60 -26.22 4.40
N THR A 70 21.83 -26.04 4.87
CA THR A 70 23.03 -25.87 4.04
C THR A 70 23.84 -27.15 3.87
N SER A 71 23.52 -28.23 4.59
CA SER A 71 24.22 -29.52 4.50
C SER A 71 23.42 -30.58 3.74
N GLU A 72 24.13 -31.51 3.10
CA GLU A 72 23.63 -32.63 2.28
C GLU A 72 22.69 -33.63 3.01
N ILE A 73 22.31 -33.37 4.26
CA ILE A 73 21.58 -34.26 5.16
C ILE A 73 20.07 -33.91 5.24
N CYS A 74 19.65 -32.78 4.65
CA CYS A 74 18.26 -32.33 4.76
C CYS A 74 17.30 -33.25 3.96
N THR A 75 16.28 -33.79 4.62
CA THR A 75 15.32 -34.71 3.97
C THR A 75 14.43 -33.97 2.95
N ALA A 76 13.96 -34.67 1.90
CA ALA A 76 13.16 -34.06 0.83
C ALA A 76 11.90 -33.32 1.34
N ASP A 77 11.28 -33.84 2.40
CA ASP A 77 10.13 -33.20 3.06
C ASP A 77 10.48 -31.87 3.76
N GLU A 78 11.70 -31.74 4.29
CA GLU A 78 12.18 -30.52 4.93
C GLU A 78 12.46 -29.43 3.90
N ARG A 79 13.00 -29.81 2.74
CA ARG A 79 13.20 -28.89 1.60
C ARG A 79 11.87 -28.34 1.07
N ILE A 80 10.87 -29.20 0.88
CA ILE A 80 9.53 -28.79 0.43
C ILE A 80 8.87 -27.86 1.46
N ARG A 81 9.01 -28.15 2.76
CA ARG A 81 8.50 -27.29 3.83
C ARG A 81 9.19 -25.93 3.82
N PHE A 82 10.50 -25.88 3.57
CA PHE A 82 11.29 -24.66 3.48
C PHE A 82 10.85 -23.79 2.30
N GLU A 83 10.74 -24.36 1.10
CA GLU A 83 10.27 -23.65 -0.10
C GLU A 83 8.86 -23.08 0.11
N LYS A 84 7.94 -23.87 0.65
CA LYS A 84 6.55 -23.42 0.91
C LYS A 84 6.49 -22.22 1.85
N SER A 85 7.36 -22.19 2.86
CA SER A 85 7.48 -21.03 3.76
C SER A 85 8.17 -19.82 3.13
N MET A 86 9.16 -20.02 2.24
CA MET A 86 9.78 -18.94 1.47
C MET A 86 8.77 -18.27 0.54
N PHE A 87 7.99 -19.06 -0.22
CA PHE A 87 6.92 -18.52 -1.08
C PHE A 87 5.87 -17.74 -0.28
N LYS A 88 5.56 -18.20 0.93
CA LYS A 88 4.64 -17.49 1.84
C LYS A 88 5.21 -16.15 2.30
N ALA A 89 6.50 -16.09 2.61
CA ALA A 89 7.18 -14.85 2.99
C ALA A 89 7.29 -13.87 1.81
N GLN A 90 7.68 -14.36 0.63
CA GLN A 90 7.81 -13.54 -0.57
C GLN A 90 6.47 -12.91 -0.98
N ARG A 91 5.37 -13.67 -0.97
CA ARG A 91 4.02 -13.14 -1.21
C ARG A 91 3.65 -12.04 -0.24
N ASN A 92 4.00 -12.21 1.03
CA ASN A 92 3.75 -11.26 2.09
C ASN A 92 4.58 -9.96 1.92
N VAL A 93 5.84 -10.06 1.49
CA VAL A 93 6.68 -8.91 1.14
C VAL A 93 6.08 -8.13 -0.03
N ILE A 94 5.66 -8.82 -1.09
CA ILE A 94 5.00 -8.18 -2.25
C ILE A 94 3.75 -7.42 -1.81
N LEU A 95 2.96 -7.99 -0.90
CA LEU A 95 1.78 -7.33 -0.34
C LEU A 95 2.13 -6.02 0.38
N CYS A 96 3.14 -6.05 1.26
CA CYS A 96 3.61 -4.85 1.97
C CYS A 96 4.14 -3.77 1.00
N VAL A 97 4.95 -4.15 0.02
CA VAL A 97 5.48 -3.21 -0.99
C VAL A 97 4.34 -2.60 -1.81
N SER A 98 3.35 -3.41 -2.21
CA SER A 98 2.20 -2.94 -2.97
C SER A 98 1.36 -1.92 -2.19
N ALA A 99 1.16 -2.14 -0.87
CA ALA A 99 0.47 -1.20 0.01
C ALA A 99 1.20 0.16 0.03
N CYS A 100 2.51 0.15 0.27
CA CYS A 100 3.31 1.38 0.30
C CYS A 100 3.30 2.13 -1.04
N LEU A 101 3.37 1.41 -2.17
CA LEU A 101 3.32 2.00 -3.50
C LEU A 101 1.94 2.62 -3.79
N LEU A 102 0.85 1.91 -3.48
CA LEU A 102 -0.51 2.42 -3.68
C LEU A 102 -0.75 3.66 -2.82
N TYR A 103 -0.38 3.63 -1.54
CA TYR A 103 -0.44 4.79 -0.66
C TYR A 103 0.31 6.00 -1.25
N TRP A 104 1.53 5.79 -1.76
CA TRP A 104 2.33 6.85 -2.39
C TRP A 104 1.63 7.42 -3.64
N CYS A 105 1.11 6.56 -4.51
CA CYS A 105 0.36 6.98 -5.70
C CYS A 105 -0.86 7.83 -5.31
N ILE A 106 -1.65 7.39 -4.33
CA ILE A 106 -2.82 8.11 -3.83
C ILE A 106 -2.40 9.47 -3.26
N TYR A 107 -1.35 9.50 -2.43
CA TYR A 107 -0.81 10.74 -1.86
C TYR A 107 -0.41 11.75 -2.94
N ARG A 108 0.30 11.30 -3.98
CA ARG A 108 0.71 12.16 -5.11
C ARG A 108 -0.49 12.72 -5.86
N ILE A 109 -1.47 11.86 -6.19
CA ILE A 109 -2.69 12.29 -6.90
C ILE A 109 -3.48 13.30 -6.08
N CYS A 110 -3.60 13.08 -4.76
CA CYS A 110 -4.26 14.03 -3.86
C CYS A 110 -3.54 15.39 -3.83
N LYS A 111 -2.21 15.39 -3.76
CA LYS A 111 -1.41 16.62 -3.77
C LYS A 111 -1.63 17.41 -5.06
N TYR A 112 -1.47 16.75 -6.21
CA TYR A 112 -1.69 17.38 -7.52
C TYR A 112 -3.09 17.97 -7.67
N ASN A 113 -4.13 17.26 -7.22
CA ASN A 113 -5.50 17.78 -7.29
C ASN A 113 -5.73 18.99 -6.36
N LYS A 114 -5.04 19.07 -5.21
CA LYS A 114 -5.11 20.25 -4.35
C LYS A 114 -4.42 21.45 -5.01
N ASP A 115 -3.25 21.23 -5.60
CA ASP A 115 -2.49 22.27 -6.31
C ASP A 115 -3.28 22.82 -7.51
N ILE A 116 -3.95 21.95 -8.29
CA ILE A 116 -4.81 22.36 -9.40
C ILE A 116 -5.98 23.23 -8.93
N LYS A 117 -6.64 22.87 -7.80
CA LYS A 117 -7.75 23.68 -7.28
C LYS A 117 -7.28 25.07 -6.84
N ALA A 118 -6.11 25.15 -6.18
CA ALA A 118 -5.55 26.44 -5.76
C ALA A 118 -5.24 27.33 -6.97
N LEU A 119 -4.71 26.75 -8.05
CA LEU A 119 -4.48 27.47 -9.30
C LEU A 119 -5.78 27.92 -9.98
N GLU A 120 -6.83 27.08 -10.01
CA GLU A 120 -8.15 27.46 -10.55
C GLU A 120 -8.79 28.62 -9.75
N GLU A 121 -8.61 28.65 -8.44
CA GLU A 121 -9.14 29.73 -7.58
C GLU A 121 -8.39 31.05 -7.82
N ILE A 122 -7.05 31.01 -7.94
CA ILE A 122 -6.24 32.18 -8.30
C ILE A 122 -6.63 32.72 -9.67
N GLU A 123 -6.83 31.86 -10.67
CA GLU A 123 -7.25 32.27 -12.01
C GLU A 123 -8.60 32.99 -12.01
N LYS A 124 -9.55 32.53 -11.17
CA LYS A 124 -10.86 33.19 -11.04
C LYS A 124 -10.76 34.57 -10.43
N HIS A 125 -10.00 34.71 -9.34
CA HIS A 125 -9.79 36.01 -8.71
C HIS A 125 -9.15 37.02 -9.68
N LEU A 126 -8.17 36.59 -10.47
CA LEU A 126 -7.53 37.44 -11.50
C LEU A 126 -8.44 37.81 -12.68
N LYS A 127 -9.55 37.10 -12.90
CA LYS A 127 -10.54 37.43 -13.95
C LYS A 127 -11.67 38.32 -13.44
N GLU A 128 -11.84 38.41 -12.12
CA GLU A 128 -12.86 39.24 -11.46
C GLU A 128 -12.35 40.66 -11.16
N GLU A 129 -11.03 40.85 -11.07
CA GLU A 129 -10.34 42.16 -11.09
C GLU A 129 -10.12 42.70 -12.52
#